data_AF-A0A1Z4LUX8-F1
#
_entry.id   AF-A0A1Z4LUX8-F1
#
_cell.length_a   1.000
_cell.length_b   1.000
_cell.length_c   1.000
_cell.angle_alpha   90.00
_cell.angle_beta   90.00
_cell.angle_gamma   90.00
#
_symmetry.space_group_name_H-M   'P 1'
#
loop_
_entity.id
_entity.type
_entity.pdbx_description
1 polymer ?
#
loop_
_entity_poly.entity_id
_entity_poly.type
_entity_poly.pdbx_seq_one_letter_code
_entity_poly.pdbx_strand_id
1 'polypeptide(L)'
;MVGVEEPKSLTGSQIEDLRLAASKMSGAKRRSFQAEITLKYCQGRSRLAETVFGWGRKNIEVGLAEKRTGVICLGLQSSLSGAKCWEEKQPIAALSLRQIAESYCQQDPTFKTSDAYTRLTAALAIEKLKEQGFSHEQLPCASTMAQVLNRMGYRLRKVLKAKPQKKLHKQTISLTTSKNLTSNQQIQKSSD
;
A
#
# COMPACT_ATOMS: atom_id res chain seq x y z
N MET A 1 -50.48 -14.03 -17.89
CA MET A 1 -51.00 -12.77 -17.32
C MET A 1 -50.02 -12.31 -16.26
N VAL A 2 -49.17 -11.33 -16.58
CA VAL A 2 -48.27 -10.74 -15.56
C VAL A 2 -49.09 -9.69 -14.81
N GLY A 3 -49.32 -9.91 -13.52
CA GLY A 3 -50.04 -8.98 -12.67
C GLY A 3 -49.35 -7.62 -12.70
N VAL A 4 -50.04 -6.61 -13.24
CA VAL A 4 -49.58 -5.23 -13.19
C VAL A 4 -49.83 -4.74 -11.76
N GLU A 5 -48.82 -4.78 -10.91
CA GLU A 5 -48.89 -4.12 -9.61
C GLU A 5 -49.15 -2.63 -9.83
N GLU A 6 -50.29 -2.16 -9.31
CA GLU A 6 -50.65 -0.75 -9.34
C GLU A 6 -49.58 0.09 -8.61
N PRO A 7 -49.25 1.28 -9.14
CA PRO A 7 -48.23 2.13 -8.53
C PRO A 7 -48.71 2.58 -7.14
N LYS A 8 -48.05 2.08 -6.09
CA LYS A 8 -48.25 2.54 -4.71
C LYS A 8 -47.95 4.04 -4.64
N SER A 9 -48.97 4.84 -4.39
CA SER A 9 -48.84 6.30 -4.23
C SER A 9 -47.95 6.64 -3.05
N LEU A 10 -46.90 7.42 -3.27
CA LEU A 10 -46.00 7.92 -2.23
C LEU A 10 -46.49 9.27 -1.70
N THR A 11 -46.33 9.48 -0.39
CA THR A 11 -46.52 10.81 0.21
C THR A 11 -45.32 11.71 -0.05
N GLY A 12 -45.51 13.04 0.02
CA GLY A 12 -44.42 14.01 -0.22
C GLY A 12 -43.21 13.81 0.70
N SER A 13 -43.46 13.56 2.00
CA SER A 13 -42.39 13.29 2.98
C SER A 13 -41.58 12.03 2.64
N GLN A 14 -42.23 10.96 2.17
CA GLN A 14 -41.52 9.74 1.74
C GLN A 14 -40.62 10.00 0.53
N ILE A 15 -41.05 10.86 -0.40
CA ILE A 15 -40.26 11.25 -1.56
C ILE A 15 -39.00 12.01 -1.11
N GLU A 16 -39.13 12.90 -0.13
CA GLU A 16 -38.00 13.63 0.45
C GLU A 16 -37.00 12.71 1.14
N ASP A 17 -37.48 11.75 1.92
CA ASP A 17 -36.62 10.75 2.58
C ASP A 17 -35.84 9.90 1.57
N LEU A 18 -36.50 9.48 0.48
CA LEU A 18 -35.86 8.72 -0.60
C LEU A 18 -34.82 9.56 -1.35
N ARG A 19 -35.09 10.85 -1.56
CA ARG A 19 -34.11 11.79 -2.15
C ARG A 19 -32.91 11.98 -1.22
N LEU A 20 -33.14 12.11 0.09
CA LEU A 20 -32.10 12.23 1.10
C LEU A 20 -31.25 10.95 1.20
N ALA A 21 -31.87 9.78 1.11
CA ALA A 21 -31.14 8.51 1.06
C ALA A 21 -30.25 8.43 -0.19
N ALA A 22 -30.79 8.78 -1.36
CA ALA A 22 -30.04 8.78 -2.61
C ALA A 22 -28.84 9.74 -2.59
N SER A 23 -28.98 10.92 -1.94
CA SER A 23 -27.90 11.91 -1.87
C SER A 23 -26.69 11.40 -1.06
N LYS A 24 -26.92 10.58 -0.03
CA LYS A 24 -25.87 9.97 0.80
C LYS A 24 -25.09 8.84 0.10
N MET A 25 -25.64 8.26 -0.97
CA MET A 25 -24.97 7.23 -1.78
C MET A 25 -24.23 7.86 -2.96
N SER A 26 -23.23 7.18 -3.54
CA SER A 26 -22.51 7.66 -4.74
C SER A 26 -22.31 6.55 -5.77
N GLY A 27 -22.06 6.95 -7.02
CA GLY A 27 -21.72 6.04 -8.13
C GLY A 27 -22.74 4.92 -8.38
N ALA A 28 -22.22 3.69 -8.52
CA ALA A 28 -23.03 2.49 -8.78
C ALA A 28 -24.07 2.20 -7.69
N LYS A 29 -23.72 2.40 -6.41
CA LYS A 29 -24.64 2.17 -5.28
C LYS A 29 -25.86 3.10 -5.33
N ARG A 30 -25.65 4.37 -5.70
CA ARG A 30 -26.76 5.31 -5.91
C ARG A 30 -27.65 4.85 -7.06
N ARG A 31 -27.08 4.42 -8.18
CA ARG A 31 -27.83 3.94 -9.35
C ARG A 31 -28.64 2.68 -9.07
N SER A 32 -28.05 1.70 -8.37
CA SER A 32 -28.76 0.47 -8.01
C SER A 32 -29.95 0.76 -7.10
N PHE A 33 -29.77 1.62 -6.09
CA PHE A 33 -30.86 2.07 -5.24
C PHE A 33 -31.97 2.76 -6.03
N GLN A 34 -31.62 3.73 -6.88
CA GLN A 34 -32.60 4.43 -7.71
C GLN A 34 -33.36 3.49 -8.64
N ALA A 35 -32.68 2.50 -9.22
CA ALA A 35 -33.30 1.48 -10.08
C ALA A 35 -34.29 0.60 -9.31
N GLU A 36 -33.96 0.19 -8.09
CA GLU A 36 -34.87 -0.58 -7.22
C GLU A 36 -36.12 0.19 -6.84
N ILE A 37 -35.96 1.44 -6.41
CA ILE A 37 -37.08 2.32 -6.06
C ILE A 37 -37.94 2.60 -7.31
N THR A 38 -37.32 2.82 -8.47
CA THR A 38 -38.03 3.03 -9.74
C THR A 38 -38.82 1.78 -10.17
N LEU A 39 -38.28 0.58 -9.97
CA LEU A 39 -39.03 -0.65 -10.24
C LEU A 39 -40.25 -0.78 -9.34
N LYS A 40 -40.08 -0.47 -8.04
CA LYS A 40 -41.14 -0.61 -7.03
C LYS A 40 -42.28 0.40 -7.21
N TYR A 41 -41.97 1.67 -7.49
CA TYR A 41 -42.99 2.74 -7.48
C TYR A 41 -43.30 3.32 -8.87
N CYS A 42 -42.40 3.15 -9.84
CA CYS A 42 -42.54 3.71 -11.18
C CYS A 42 -42.59 2.64 -12.27
N GLN A 43 -42.73 1.35 -11.91
CA GLN A 43 -42.78 0.21 -12.84
C GLN A 43 -41.58 0.17 -13.80
N GLY A 44 -40.41 0.68 -13.38
CA GLY A 44 -39.22 0.76 -14.22
C GLY A 44 -39.22 1.92 -15.24
N ARG A 45 -40.21 2.82 -15.22
CA ARG A 45 -40.28 3.96 -16.16
C ARG A 45 -39.39 5.12 -15.71
N SER A 46 -38.31 5.38 -16.45
CA SER A 46 -37.34 6.46 -16.17
C SER A 46 -37.97 7.86 -16.17
N ARG A 47 -38.92 8.12 -17.09
CA ARG A 47 -39.65 9.40 -17.16
C ARG A 47 -40.48 9.68 -15.91
N LEU A 48 -41.18 8.68 -15.39
CA LEU A 48 -41.99 8.84 -14.17
C LEU A 48 -41.11 9.10 -12.95
N ALA A 49 -39.98 8.40 -12.84
CA ALA A 49 -39.06 8.60 -11.72
C ALA A 49 -38.39 9.98 -11.73
N GLU A 50 -38.17 10.58 -12.91
CA GLU A 50 -37.74 11.98 -12.98
C GLU A 50 -38.85 12.92 -12.49
N THR A 51 -40.10 12.74 -12.92
CA THR A 51 -41.22 13.58 -12.48
C THR A 51 -41.47 13.47 -10.96
N VAL A 52 -41.41 12.26 -10.41
CA VAL A 52 -41.69 11.99 -8.99
C VAL A 52 -40.50 12.34 -8.10
N PHE A 53 -39.31 11.82 -8.42
CA PHE A 53 -38.13 11.92 -7.55
C PHE A 53 -37.12 12.98 -8.00
N GLY A 54 -37.23 13.55 -9.20
CA GLY A 54 -36.24 14.50 -9.73
C GLY A 54 -34.91 13.84 -10.11
N TRP A 55 -34.89 12.52 -10.30
CA TRP A 55 -33.68 11.78 -10.66
C TRP A 55 -33.47 11.75 -12.17
N GLY A 56 -32.22 11.92 -12.62
CA GLY A 56 -31.89 11.97 -14.05
C GLY A 56 -32.19 10.65 -14.77
N ARG A 57 -32.96 10.73 -15.87
CA ARG A 57 -33.45 9.56 -16.65
C ARG A 57 -32.33 8.59 -17.05
N LYS A 58 -31.25 9.11 -17.64
CA LYS A 58 -30.09 8.30 -18.09
C LYS A 58 -29.48 7.48 -16.96
N ASN A 59 -29.42 8.04 -15.75
CA ASN A 59 -28.84 7.38 -14.59
C ASN A 59 -29.67 6.15 -14.16
N ILE A 60 -30.99 6.31 -14.22
CA ILE A 60 -31.96 5.27 -13.89
C ILE A 60 -31.97 4.18 -14.96
N GLU A 61 -31.97 4.55 -16.24
CA GLU A 61 -31.91 3.61 -17.36
C GLU A 61 -30.66 2.73 -17.29
N VAL A 62 -29.50 3.32 -16.98
CA VAL A 62 -28.29 2.55 -16.75
C VAL A 62 -28.45 1.65 -15.53
N GLY A 63 -28.93 2.15 -14.38
CA GLY A 63 -29.14 1.32 -13.19
C GLY A 63 -30.12 0.15 -13.41
N LEU A 64 -31.16 0.34 -14.21
CA LEU A 64 -32.10 -0.71 -14.61
C LEU A 64 -31.44 -1.75 -15.51
N ALA A 65 -30.61 -1.30 -16.47
CA ALA A 65 -29.86 -2.19 -17.34
C ALA A 65 -28.79 -2.98 -16.57
N GLU A 66 -28.09 -2.36 -15.62
CA GLU A 66 -27.15 -3.01 -14.70
C GLU A 66 -27.84 -4.08 -13.87
N LYS A 67 -29.02 -3.77 -13.30
CA LYS A 67 -29.81 -4.74 -12.54
C LYS A 67 -30.30 -5.90 -13.42
N ARG A 68 -30.68 -5.64 -14.68
CA ARG A 68 -31.11 -6.68 -15.63
C ARG A 68 -29.97 -7.60 -16.06
N THR A 69 -28.77 -7.07 -16.21
CA THR A 69 -27.61 -7.80 -16.74
C THR A 69 -26.70 -8.38 -15.65
N GLY A 70 -26.81 -7.88 -14.41
CA GLY A 70 -25.90 -8.21 -13.32
C GLY A 70 -24.52 -7.56 -13.45
N VAL A 71 -24.30 -6.70 -14.45
CA VAL A 71 -23.01 -6.04 -14.71
C VAL A 71 -23.07 -4.60 -14.24
N ILE A 72 -22.07 -4.16 -13.47
CA ILE A 72 -21.94 -2.76 -13.03
C ILE A 72 -21.12 -2.00 -14.07
N CYS A 73 -21.70 -0.97 -14.68
CA CYS A 73 -20.99 -0.05 -15.54
C CYS A 73 -20.09 0.86 -14.69
N LEU A 74 -18.78 0.72 -14.88
CA LEU A 74 -17.80 1.64 -14.32
C LEU A 74 -17.75 2.91 -15.14
N GLY A 75 -17.67 4.07 -14.47
CA GLY A 75 -17.51 5.34 -15.17
C GLY A 75 -16.14 5.42 -15.84
N LEU A 76 -16.07 6.01 -17.02
CA LEU A 76 -14.81 6.28 -17.73
C LEU A 76 -13.81 7.03 -16.82
N GLN A 77 -14.29 8.00 -16.04
CA GLN A 77 -13.47 8.71 -15.05
C GLN A 77 -12.91 7.77 -13.97
N SER A 78 -13.69 6.85 -13.40
CA SER A 78 -13.14 5.93 -12.38
C SER A 78 -12.11 4.95 -12.93
N SER A 79 -12.18 4.60 -14.21
CA SER A 79 -11.32 3.57 -14.82
C SER A 79 -10.12 4.14 -15.58
N LEU A 80 -10.22 5.36 -16.11
CA LEU A 80 -9.21 5.98 -16.98
C LEU A 80 -8.70 7.33 -16.46
N SER A 81 -9.20 7.83 -15.34
CA SER A 81 -8.67 9.04 -14.73
C SER A 81 -7.41 8.74 -13.93
N GLY A 82 -6.51 9.73 -13.88
CA GLY A 82 -5.23 9.66 -13.22
C GLY A 82 -4.06 9.68 -14.20
N ALA A 83 -2.96 10.33 -13.80
CA ALA A 83 -1.70 10.20 -14.51
C ALA A 83 -1.18 8.78 -14.32
N LYS A 84 -0.92 8.07 -15.43
CA LYS A 84 -0.27 6.75 -15.37
C LYS A 84 1.00 6.81 -14.54
N CYS A 85 1.24 5.75 -13.77
CA CYS A 85 2.44 5.62 -12.97
C CYS A 85 3.68 5.72 -13.85
N TRP A 86 4.78 6.27 -13.32
CA TRP A 86 5.99 6.48 -14.10
C TRP A 86 6.54 5.16 -14.66
N GLU A 87 6.47 4.11 -13.86
CA GLU A 87 6.89 2.76 -14.22
C GLU A 87 6.12 2.16 -15.40
N GLU A 88 4.86 2.56 -15.61
CA GLU A 88 4.07 2.16 -16.77
C GLU A 88 4.42 2.98 -18.02
N LYS A 89 4.79 4.25 -17.84
CA LYS A 89 5.20 5.14 -18.93
C LYS A 89 6.59 4.80 -19.46
N GLN A 90 7.49 4.37 -18.58
CA GLN A 90 8.90 4.11 -18.89
C GLN A 90 9.31 2.69 -18.42
N PRO A 91 8.83 1.63 -19.10
CA PRO A 91 9.04 0.26 -18.65
C PRO A 91 10.52 -0.15 -18.63
N ILE A 92 11.32 0.31 -19.60
CA ILE A 92 12.76 -0.01 -19.70
C ILE A 92 13.54 0.62 -18.54
N ALA A 93 13.26 1.88 -18.24
CA ALA A 93 13.88 2.58 -17.11
C ALA A 93 13.45 1.95 -15.76
N ALA A 94 12.19 1.53 -15.65
CA ALA A 94 11.67 0.85 -14.46
C ALA A 94 12.34 -0.52 -14.22
N LEU A 95 12.58 -1.29 -15.28
CA LEU A 95 13.33 -2.55 -15.18
C LEU A 95 14.78 -2.32 -14.73
N SER A 96 15.43 -1.31 -15.30
CA SER A 96 16.80 -0.96 -14.93
C SER A 96 16.89 -0.47 -13.48
N LEU A 97 15.90 0.32 -13.03
CA LEU A 97 15.77 0.74 -11.63
C LEU A 97 15.59 -0.46 -10.71
N ARG A 98 14.82 -1.48 -11.11
CA ARG A 98 14.63 -2.71 -10.33
C ARG A 98 15.94 -3.45 -10.15
N GLN A 99 16.73 -3.63 -11.22
CA GLN A 99 18.05 -4.29 -11.14
C GLN A 99 19.00 -3.54 -10.20
N ILE A 100 19.03 -2.21 -10.29
CA ILE A 100 19.80 -1.39 -9.36
C ILE A 100 19.29 -1.62 -7.94
N ALA A 101 17.98 -1.50 -7.70
CA ALA A 101 17.40 -1.66 -6.37
C ALA A 101 17.68 -3.03 -5.75
N GLU A 102 17.59 -4.11 -6.52
CA GLU A 102 17.89 -5.48 -6.10
C GLU A 102 19.32 -5.63 -5.59
N SER A 103 20.30 -5.02 -6.26
CA SER A 103 21.71 -5.06 -5.82
C SER A 103 21.97 -4.36 -4.47
N TYR A 104 21.13 -3.39 -4.10
CA TYR A 104 21.22 -2.67 -2.82
C TYR A 104 20.26 -3.19 -1.75
N CYS A 105 19.40 -4.15 -2.09
CA CYS A 105 18.33 -4.59 -1.21
C CYS A 105 18.76 -5.72 -0.28
N GLN A 106 18.15 -5.75 0.90
CA GLN A 106 18.21 -6.84 1.85
C GLN A 106 16.77 -7.17 2.25
N GLN A 107 16.44 -8.45 2.28
CA GLN A 107 15.11 -8.88 2.71
C GLN A 107 14.81 -8.40 4.15
N ASP A 108 13.54 -8.14 4.47
CA ASP A 108 13.14 -7.81 5.83
C ASP A 108 13.65 -8.89 6.81
N PRO A 109 14.51 -8.54 7.78
CA PRO A 109 15.04 -9.52 8.74
C PRO A 109 13.95 -10.19 9.58
N THR A 110 12.77 -9.59 9.69
CA THR A 110 11.63 -10.18 10.42
C THR A 110 10.84 -11.17 9.56
N PHE A 111 11.05 -11.17 8.24
CA PHE A 111 10.29 -11.97 7.26
C PHE A 111 8.77 -11.84 7.40
N LYS A 112 8.27 -10.72 7.94
CA LYS A 112 6.83 -10.49 8.14
C LYS A 112 6.18 -9.88 6.91
N THR A 113 6.95 -9.14 6.12
CA THR A 113 6.49 -8.56 4.87
C THR A 113 7.35 -9.02 3.70
N SER A 114 6.80 -8.92 2.50
CA SER A 114 7.52 -9.16 1.24
C SER A 114 8.37 -7.96 0.81
N ASP A 115 8.51 -6.94 1.65
CA ASP A 115 9.28 -5.75 1.30
C ASP A 115 10.78 -6.01 1.43
N ALA A 116 11.54 -5.37 0.55
CA ALA A 116 12.99 -5.36 0.65
C ALA A 116 13.46 -4.00 1.18
N TYR A 117 14.28 -4.01 2.22
CA TYR A 117 14.91 -2.80 2.71
C TYR A 117 16.10 -2.45 1.84
N THR A 118 16.16 -1.21 1.37
CA THR A 118 17.24 -0.71 0.51
C THR A 118 17.99 0.42 1.18
N ARG A 119 19.27 0.55 0.81
CA ARG A 119 20.11 1.72 1.10
C ARG A 119 20.10 2.74 -0.03
N LEU A 120 19.44 2.40 -1.14
CA LEU A 120 19.34 3.20 -2.34
C LEU A 120 18.44 4.40 -2.06
N THR A 121 19.02 5.59 -1.94
CA THR A 121 18.25 6.82 -1.86
C THR A 121 17.71 7.18 -3.24
N ALA A 122 16.62 7.96 -3.28
CA ALA A 122 16.02 8.38 -4.54
C ALA A 122 16.98 9.21 -5.41
N ALA A 123 17.82 10.05 -4.80
CA ALA A 123 18.85 10.81 -5.52
C ALA A 123 19.89 9.88 -6.16
N LEU A 124 20.40 8.91 -5.40
CA LEU A 124 21.36 7.92 -5.89
C LEU A 124 20.76 7.05 -7.01
N ALA A 125 19.49 6.67 -6.90
CA ALA A 125 18.78 5.94 -7.94
C ALA A 125 18.72 6.73 -9.25
N ILE A 126 18.41 8.03 -9.18
CA ILE A 126 18.40 8.93 -10.34
C ILE A 126 19.80 9.04 -10.95
N GLU A 127 20.84 9.23 -10.14
CA GLU A 127 22.23 9.27 -10.62
C GLU A 127 22.63 7.97 -11.33
N LYS A 128 22.32 6.81 -10.74
CA LYS A 128 22.61 5.50 -11.34
C LYS A 128 21.87 5.30 -12.67
N LEU A 129 20.63 5.76 -12.78
CA LEU A 129 19.91 5.71 -14.05
C LEU A 129 20.52 6.66 -15.10
N LYS A 130 21.02 7.83 -14.70
CA LYS A 130 21.75 8.71 -15.62
C LYS A 130 23.05 8.08 -16.11
N GLU A 131 23.79 7.42 -15.22
CA GLU A 131 25.00 6.67 -15.58
C GLU A 131 24.70 5.55 -16.60
N GLN A 132 23.49 4.97 -16.56
CA GLN A 132 23.01 4.00 -17.55
C GLN A 132 22.51 4.64 -18.87
N GLY A 133 22.53 5.97 -18.99
CA GLY A 133 22.18 6.69 -20.21
C GLY A 133 20.74 7.17 -20.32
N PHE A 134 19.93 7.10 -19.24
CA PHE A 134 18.58 7.65 -19.26
C PHE A 134 18.60 9.18 -19.22
N SER A 135 17.78 9.83 -20.08
CA SER A 135 17.77 11.28 -20.17
C SER A 135 17.09 11.93 -18.97
N HIS A 136 17.46 13.18 -18.66
CA HIS A 136 16.85 13.94 -17.57
C HIS A 136 15.34 14.12 -17.70
N GLU A 137 14.81 14.19 -18.93
CA GLU A 137 13.38 14.36 -19.21
C GLU A 137 12.58 13.07 -18.94
N GLN A 138 13.23 11.91 -19.07
CA GLN A 138 12.61 10.61 -18.81
C GLN A 138 12.56 10.31 -17.31
N LEU A 139 13.46 10.89 -16.52
CA LEU A 139 13.60 10.60 -15.11
C LEU A 139 12.64 11.46 -14.27
N PRO A 140 11.97 10.85 -13.26
CA PRO A 140 11.08 11.58 -12.40
C PRO A 140 11.89 12.39 -11.37
N CYS A 141 11.24 13.37 -10.73
CA CYS A 141 11.87 14.08 -9.62
C CYS A 141 12.13 13.14 -8.43
N ALA A 142 13.04 13.52 -7.53
CA ALA A 142 13.46 12.68 -6.41
C ALA A 142 12.30 12.22 -5.49
N SER A 143 11.31 13.06 -5.25
CA SER A 143 10.13 12.68 -4.45
C SER A 143 9.28 11.61 -5.15
N THR A 144 9.07 11.76 -6.47
CA THR A 144 8.37 10.76 -7.28
C THR A 144 9.16 9.47 -7.37
N MET A 145 10.49 9.54 -7.53
CA MET A 145 11.36 8.36 -7.52
C MET A 145 11.27 7.58 -6.20
N ALA A 146 11.22 8.27 -5.06
CA ALA A 146 11.01 7.62 -3.76
C ALA A 146 9.66 6.88 -3.71
N GLN A 147 8.59 7.46 -4.26
CA GLN A 147 7.29 6.81 -4.36
C GLN A 147 7.31 5.60 -5.30
N VAL A 148 7.99 5.70 -6.45
CA VAL A 148 8.18 4.59 -7.39
C VAL A 148 8.87 3.42 -6.71
N LEU A 149 10.00 3.67 -6.01
CA LEU A 149 10.71 2.64 -5.25
C LEU A 149 9.82 1.99 -4.19
N ASN A 150 9.05 2.79 -3.44
CA ASN A 150 8.11 2.27 -2.44
C ASN A 150 7.01 1.41 -3.08
N ARG A 151 6.44 1.81 -4.23
CA ARG A 151 5.44 1.02 -4.97
C ARG A 151 6.02 -0.30 -5.49
N MET A 152 7.30 -0.31 -5.87
CA MET A 152 8.02 -1.51 -6.28
C MET A 152 8.43 -2.43 -5.10
N GLY A 153 8.13 -2.04 -3.84
CA GLY A 153 8.44 -2.84 -2.66
C GLY A 153 9.80 -2.56 -2.02
N TYR A 154 10.51 -1.50 -2.47
CA TYR A 154 11.81 -1.11 -1.93
C TYR A 154 11.67 0.03 -0.93
N ARG A 155 11.84 -0.29 0.36
CA ARG A 155 11.72 0.69 1.45
C ARG A 155 13.09 1.16 1.91
N LEU A 156 13.30 2.48 1.90
CA LEU A 156 14.54 3.06 2.39
C LEU A 156 14.70 2.82 3.89
N ARG A 157 15.77 2.14 4.30
CA ARG A 157 16.21 2.07 5.70
C ARG A 157 17.68 2.39 5.80
N LYS A 158 18.02 3.19 6.82
CA LYS A 158 19.42 3.31 7.23
C LYS A 158 19.81 2.01 7.91
N VAL A 159 20.94 1.43 7.49
CA VAL A 159 21.50 0.27 8.19
C VAL A 159 22.01 0.74 9.54
N LEU A 160 21.32 0.33 10.59
CA LEU A 160 21.85 0.37 11.93
C LEU A 160 22.87 -0.75 12.03
N LYS A 161 24.16 -0.40 12.10
CA LYS A 161 25.16 -1.38 12.51
C LYS A 161 24.75 -1.94 13.87
N ALA A 162 24.89 -3.25 14.05
CA ALA A 162 24.69 -3.87 15.35
C ALA A 162 25.57 -3.13 16.37
N LYS A 163 24.97 -2.68 17.48
CA LYS A 163 25.75 -2.22 18.63
C LYS A 163 26.26 -3.48 19.32
N PRO A 164 27.55 -3.84 19.22
CA PRO A 164 28.04 -5.03 19.89
C PRO A 164 27.81 -4.87 21.39
N GLN A 165 27.13 -5.85 22.00
CA GLN A 165 27.02 -5.89 23.46
C GLN A 165 28.42 -6.16 24.00
N LYS A 166 29.12 -5.11 24.41
CA LYS A 166 30.39 -5.26 25.12
C LYS A 166 30.10 -6.02 26.41
N LYS A 167 30.73 -7.18 26.59
CA LYS A 167 30.73 -7.87 27.88
C LYS A 167 31.29 -6.88 28.91
N LEU A 168 30.56 -6.65 30.00
CA LEU A 168 31.11 -5.92 31.14
C LEU A 168 32.38 -6.64 31.60
N HIS A 169 33.43 -5.88 31.92
CA HIS A 169 34.68 -6.42 32.44
C HIS A 169 34.37 -7.05 33.80
N LYS A 170 34.13 -8.37 33.84
CA LYS A 170 34.12 -9.11 35.10
C LYS A 170 35.54 -9.06 35.65
N GLN A 171 35.70 -8.70 36.92
CA GLN A 171 36.98 -8.85 37.59
C GLN A 171 37.39 -10.33 37.52
N THR A 172 38.52 -10.60 36.89
CA THR A 172 39.13 -11.93 36.89
C THR A 172 39.46 -12.26 38.34
N ILE A 173 38.83 -13.30 38.90
CA ILE A 173 39.19 -13.82 40.22
C ILE A 173 40.59 -14.43 40.06
N SER A 174 41.63 -13.74 40.54
CA SER A 174 42.97 -14.32 40.57
C SER A 174 42.96 -15.51 41.52
N LEU A 175 43.44 -16.65 41.04
CA LEU A 175 43.70 -17.80 41.91
C LEU A 175 44.75 -17.38 42.94
N THR A 176 44.46 -17.62 44.22
CA THR A 176 45.41 -17.37 45.31
C THR A 176 46.60 -18.31 45.12
N THR A 177 47.72 -17.77 44.63
CA THR A 177 48.98 -18.51 44.54
C THR A 177 49.37 -19.01 45.93
N SER A 178 49.63 -20.31 46.03
CA SER A 178 50.06 -21.01 47.24
C SER A 178 51.29 -20.35 47.86
N LYS A 179 51.25 -20.13 49.18
CA LYS A 179 52.39 -19.64 49.96
C LYS A 179 53.56 -20.61 49.81
N ASN A 180 54.72 -20.13 49.35
CA ASN A 180 55.95 -20.90 49.41
C ASN A 180 56.33 -21.11 50.88
N LEU A 181 56.26 -22.35 51.35
CA LEU A 181 56.89 -22.79 52.59
C LEU A 181 58.40 -22.74 52.37
N THR A 182 59.05 -21.72 52.94
CA THR A 182 60.51 -21.68 53.08
C THR A 182 60.94 -22.77 54.06
N SER A 183 61.38 -23.93 53.56
CA SER A 183 62.11 -24.93 54.34
C SER A 183 63.60 -24.59 54.31
N ASN A 184 64.09 -24.09 55.43
CA ASN A 184 65.50 -23.88 55.70
C ASN A 184 66.15 -25.27 55.94
N GLN A 185 67.08 -25.69 55.08
CA GLN A 185 67.90 -26.88 55.33
C GLN A 185 69.38 -26.51 55.26
N GLN A 186 70.01 -26.55 56.43
CA GLN A 186 71.45 -26.59 56.63
C GLN A 186 71.98 -27.94 56.14
N ILE A 187 73.00 -27.93 55.27
CA ILE A 187 73.86 -29.11 55.05
C ILE A 187 75.32 -28.67 55.10
N GLN A 188 75.92 -28.98 56.26
CA GLN A 188 77.23 -29.56 56.53
C GLN A 188 78.43 -29.18 55.64
N LYS A 189 79.40 -28.50 56.28
CA LYS A 189 80.84 -28.64 55.97
C LYS A 189 81.40 -29.75 56.87
N SER A 190 81.91 -30.81 56.27
CA SER A 190 82.85 -31.77 56.86
C SER A 190 84.03 -31.89 55.90
N SER A 191 85.19 -31.50 56.39
CA SER A 191 86.52 -31.71 55.82
C SER A 191 86.96 -33.14 56.08
N ASP A 192 87.42 -33.83 55.05
CA ASP A 192 88.72 -34.53 54.95
C ASP A 192 88.94 -35.00 53.50
#